data_AF-A0A1Y3ZKD6-F1
#
_entry.id   AF-A0A1Y3ZKD6-F1
#
_cell.length_a   1.000
_cell.length_b   1.000
_cell.length_c   1.000
_cell.angle_alpha   90.00
_cell.angle_beta   90.00
_cell.angle_gamma   90.00
#
_symmetry.space_group_name_H-M   'P 1'
#
loop_
_entity.id
_entity.type
_entity.pdbx_description
1 polymer ?
#
loop_
_entity_poly.entity_id
_entity_poly.type
_entity_poly.pdbx_seq_one_letter_code
_entity_poly.pdbx_strand_id
1 'polypeptide(L)'
;MKNRYTELRQRQQQEVNALPIGFAFSDRQFEEMMRGWGLDPETDLDKIYKAGNTGGFFKKSDTQLIRDTFSRHEKELRDAIAEDETGEGFIYEMFLDELDNHEYGYTRDTEDTLYALGYTADEVLGNPRLKRGIEKAVTEICGRD
;
A
#
# COMPACT_ATOMS: atom_id res chain seq x y z
N MET A 1 8.20 19.85 -8.08
CA MET A 1 8.53 18.55 -8.71
C MET A 1 7.39 17.59 -8.38
N LYS A 2 7.07 16.65 -9.27
CA LYS A 2 6.08 15.61 -8.98
C LYS A 2 6.74 14.57 -8.08
N ASN A 3 6.09 14.18 -7.00
CA ASN A 3 6.60 13.20 -6.03
C ASN A 3 6.62 11.80 -6.68
N ARG A 4 7.80 11.18 -6.77
CA ARG A 4 8.01 9.88 -7.45
C ARG A 4 7.38 8.72 -6.69
N TYR A 5 7.30 8.81 -5.37
CA TYR A 5 6.55 7.85 -4.57
C TYR A 5 5.07 7.89 -4.94
N THR A 6 4.47 9.08 -4.98
CA THR A 6 3.07 9.25 -5.39
C THR A 6 2.83 8.73 -6.81
N GLU A 7 3.76 8.97 -7.75
CA GLU A 7 3.68 8.42 -9.12
C GLU A 7 3.70 6.89 -9.15
N LEU A 8 4.61 6.28 -8.39
CA LEU A 8 4.67 4.84 -8.24
C LEU A 8 3.32 4.32 -7.71
N ARG A 9 2.84 4.85 -6.58
CA ARG A 9 1.58 4.43 -5.95
C ARG A 9 0.38 4.60 -6.85
N GLN A 10 0.29 5.69 -7.62
CA GLN A 10 -0.79 5.91 -8.59
C GLN A 10 -0.79 4.84 -9.69
N ARG A 11 0.37 4.51 -10.26
CA ARG A 11 0.48 3.43 -11.25
C ARG A 11 0.07 2.10 -10.65
N GLN A 12 0.58 1.77 -9.45
CA GLN A 12 0.24 0.52 -8.78
C GLN A 12 -1.25 0.42 -8.47
N GLN A 13 -1.88 1.52 -8.04
CA GLN A 13 -3.32 1.57 -7.80
C GLN A 13 -4.14 1.30 -9.07
N GLN A 14 -3.70 1.83 -10.23
CA GLN A 14 -4.36 1.55 -11.51
C GLN A 14 -4.29 0.06 -11.88
N GLU A 15 -3.15 -0.59 -11.60
CA GLU A 15 -3.00 -2.02 -11.83
C GLU A 15 -3.87 -2.85 -10.88
N VAL A 16 -3.92 -2.50 -9.59
CA VAL A 16 -4.81 -3.14 -8.61
C VAL A 16 -6.29 -2.96 -8.99
N ASN A 17 -6.69 -1.77 -9.45
CA ASN A 17 -8.06 -1.52 -9.92
C ASN A 17 -8.45 -2.37 -11.13
N ALA A 18 -7.48 -2.85 -11.91
CA ALA A 18 -7.70 -3.73 -13.05
C ALA A 18 -7.64 -5.23 -12.68
N LEU A 19 -7.25 -5.59 -11.46
CA LEU A 19 -7.21 -6.98 -11.02
C LEU A 19 -8.64 -7.53 -10.82
N PRO A 20 -8.84 -8.84 -11.00
CA PRO A 20 -10.12 -9.52 -10.76
C PRO A 20 -10.39 -9.71 -9.26
N ILE A 21 -10.38 -8.62 -8.50
CA ILE A 21 -10.67 -8.58 -7.07
C ILE A 21 -12.06 -7.95 -6.89
N GLY A 22 -12.95 -8.71 -6.24
CA GLY A 22 -14.28 -8.24 -5.87
C GLY A 22 -14.29 -7.78 -4.42
N PHE A 23 -15.12 -6.79 -4.10
CA PHE A 23 -15.23 -6.24 -2.76
C PHE A 23 -16.65 -6.38 -2.24
N ALA A 24 -16.79 -7.01 -1.06
CA ALA A 24 -18.06 -7.19 -0.39
C ALA A 24 -17.93 -6.92 1.12
N PHE A 25 -18.82 -6.06 1.63
CA PHE A 25 -18.90 -5.66 3.04
C PHE A 25 -20.25 -6.03 3.67
N SER A 26 -21.05 -6.83 2.96
CA SER A 26 -22.33 -7.38 3.40
C SER A 26 -22.62 -8.68 2.63
N ASP A 27 -23.49 -9.53 3.18
CA ASP A 27 -23.87 -10.80 2.55
C ASP A 27 -24.45 -10.59 1.15
N ARG A 28 -25.29 -9.55 0.97
CA ARG A 28 -25.84 -9.19 -0.34
C ARG A 28 -24.76 -8.88 -1.37
N GLN A 29 -23.76 -8.06 -1.01
CA GLN A 29 -22.66 -7.74 -1.91
C GLN A 29 -21.82 -8.98 -2.24
N PHE A 30 -21.65 -9.88 -1.27
CA PHE A 30 -20.93 -11.12 -1.47
C PHE A 30 -21.65 -12.04 -2.46
N GLU A 31 -22.96 -12.22 -2.31
CA GLU A 31 -23.78 -12.98 -3.25
C GLU A 31 -23.77 -12.38 -4.66
N GLU A 32 -23.95 -11.06 -4.78
CA GLU A 32 -23.93 -10.35 -6.07
C GLU A 32 -22.58 -10.53 -6.79
N MET A 33 -21.47 -10.40 -6.05
CA MET A 33 -20.12 -10.62 -6.56
C MET A 33 -19.91 -12.07 -7.03
N MET A 34 -20.27 -13.06 -6.20
CA MET A 34 -20.16 -14.49 -6.54
C MET A 34 -20.94 -14.82 -7.82
N ARG A 35 -22.20 -14.39 -7.90
CA ARG A 35 -23.05 -14.58 -9.08
C ARG A 35 -22.48 -13.85 -10.30
N GLY A 36 -21.92 -12.66 -10.12
CA GLY A 36 -21.21 -11.91 -11.18
C GLY A 36 -19.99 -12.64 -11.74
N TRP A 37 -19.36 -13.51 -10.95
CA TRP A 37 -18.30 -14.42 -11.38
C TRP A 37 -18.80 -15.76 -11.94
N GLY A 38 -20.11 -15.96 -11.98
CA GLY A 38 -20.73 -17.24 -12.37
C GLY A 38 -20.55 -18.34 -11.33
N LEU A 39 -20.33 -17.98 -10.06
CA LEU A 39 -20.19 -18.90 -8.93
C LEU A 39 -21.47 -18.91 -8.09
N ASP A 40 -21.73 -20.06 -7.46
CA ASP A 40 -22.82 -20.21 -6.51
C ASP A 40 -22.37 -19.81 -5.08
N PRO A 41 -23.03 -18.84 -4.42
CA PRO A 41 -22.57 -18.33 -3.13
C PRO A 41 -22.68 -19.33 -1.97
N GLU A 42 -23.44 -20.42 -2.11
CA GLU A 42 -23.60 -21.44 -1.06
C GLU A 42 -22.65 -22.62 -1.26
N THR A 43 -22.41 -23.00 -2.51
CA THR A 43 -21.71 -24.26 -2.86
C THR A 43 -20.30 -24.08 -3.41
N ASP A 44 -19.94 -22.90 -3.92
CA ASP A 44 -18.64 -22.64 -4.55
C ASP A 44 -17.63 -21.87 -3.67
N LEU A 45 -17.85 -21.85 -2.35
CA LEU A 45 -16.97 -21.16 -1.40
C LEU A 45 -15.52 -21.70 -1.44
N ASP A 46 -15.31 -22.94 -1.87
CA ASP A 46 -14.00 -23.55 -2.04
C ASP A 46 -13.25 -23.05 -3.28
N LYS A 47 -13.89 -22.29 -4.18
CA LYS A 47 -13.28 -21.77 -5.43
C LYS A 47 -12.72 -20.36 -5.29
N ILE A 48 -12.86 -19.73 -4.13
CA ILE A 48 -12.39 -18.37 -3.87
C ILE A 48 -11.36 -18.31 -2.74
N TYR A 49 -10.65 -17.20 -2.68
CA TYR A 49 -9.90 -16.76 -1.51
C TYR A 49 -10.46 -15.43 -1.01
N LYS A 50 -10.39 -15.25 0.31
CA LYS A 50 -10.56 -13.95 0.95
C LYS A 50 -9.18 -13.30 1.11
N ALA A 51 -9.08 -12.01 0.75
CA ALA A 51 -7.86 -11.23 0.89
C ALA A 51 -7.66 -10.82 2.35
N GLY A 52 -7.08 -11.71 3.16
CA GLY A 52 -6.80 -11.46 4.58
C GLY A 52 -8.04 -11.06 5.38
N ASN A 53 -7.90 -10.06 6.26
CA ASN A 53 -9.00 -9.51 7.07
C ASN A 53 -9.79 -8.40 6.36
N THR A 54 -9.70 -8.28 5.03
CA THR A 54 -10.38 -7.24 4.26
C THR A 54 -11.74 -7.71 3.73
N GLY A 55 -12.48 -6.81 3.06
CA GLY A 55 -13.65 -7.15 2.26
C GLY A 55 -13.34 -7.64 0.84
N GLY A 56 -12.05 -7.86 0.50
CA GLY A 56 -11.62 -8.30 -0.82
C GLY A 56 -11.70 -9.81 -1.00
N PHE A 57 -12.12 -10.25 -2.17
CA PHE A 57 -12.21 -11.65 -2.58
C PHE A 57 -11.68 -11.81 -4.01
N PHE A 58 -11.19 -13.00 -4.35
CA PHE A 58 -10.79 -13.34 -5.71
C PHE A 58 -10.90 -14.84 -5.97
N LYS A 59 -11.05 -15.23 -7.23
CA LYS A 59 -11.10 -16.64 -7.61
C LYS A 59 -9.72 -17.28 -7.45
N LYS A 60 -9.69 -18.54 -7.01
CA LYS A 60 -8.43 -19.31 -6.92
C LYS A 60 -7.70 -19.39 -8.27
N SER A 61 -8.43 -19.40 -9.38
CA SER A 61 -7.85 -19.36 -10.74
C SER A 61 -6.99 -18.13 -11.00
N ASP A 62 -7.27 -17.01 -10.32
CA ASP A 62 -6.63 -15.72 -10.57
C ASP A 62 -5.46 -15.45 -9.61
N THR A 63 -5.17 -16.42 -8.72
CA THR A 63 -4.15 -16.31 -7.67
C THR A 63 -2.78 -15.93 -8.22
N GLN A 64 -2.37 -16.54 -9.34
CA GLN A 64 -1.04 -16.29 -9.90
C GLN A 64 -0.90 -14.84 -10.37
N LEU A 65 -1.88 -14.35 -11.13
CA LEU A 65 -1.93 -12.95 -11.61
C LEU A 65 -1.86 -11.96 -10.45
N ILE A 66 -2.64 -12.19 -9.40
CA ILE A 66 -2.70 -11.32 -8.23
C ILE A 66 -1.37 -11.35 -7.48
N ARG A 67 -0.82 -12.53 -7.21
CA ARG A 67 0.47 -12.69 -6.52
C ARG A 67 1.62 -12.05 -7.28
N ASP A 68 1.68 -12.24 -8.59
CA ASP A 68 2.74 -11.68 -9.45
C ASP A 68 2.67 -10.15 -9.47
N THR A 69 1.45 -9.59 -9.52
CA THR A 69 1.23 -8.14 -9.50
C THR A 69 1.72 -7.53 -8.18
N PHE A 70 1.27 -8.06 -7.03
CA PHE A 70 1.72 -7.56 -5.73
C PHE A 70 3.21 -7.79 -5.48
N SER A 71 3.76 -8.95 -5.88
CA SER A 71 5.19 -9.23 -5.74
C SER A 71 6.05 -8.26 -6.56
N ARG A 72 5.60 -7.88 -7.76
CA ARG A 72 6.25 -6.84 -8.56
C ARG A 72 6.13 -5.48 -7.89
N HIS A 73 4.97 -5.11 -7.36
CA HIS A 73 4.80 -3.84 -6.65
C HIS A 73 5.73 -3.67 -5.46
N GLU A 74 5.86 -4.72 -4.64
CA GLU A 74 6.81 -4.75 -3.52
C GLU A 74 8.25 -4.63 -4.00
N LYS A 75 8.59 -5.28 -5.13
CA LYS A 75 9.92 -5.17 -5.72
C LYS A 75 10.19 -3.75 -6.21
N GLU A 76 9.27 -3.12 -6.92
CA GLU A 76 9.41 -1.75 -7.41
C GLU A 76 9.63 -0.75 -6.27
N LEU A 77 8.88 -0.88 -5.17
CA LEU A 77 9.06 -0.04 -3.98
C LEU A 77 10.44 -0.27 -3.35
N ARG A 78 10.83 -1.54 -3.16
CA ARG A 78 12.12 -1.91 -2.58
C ARG A 78 13.29 -1.41 -3.43
N ASP A 79 13.21 -1.56 -4.74
CA ASP A 79 14.24 -1.09 -5.67
C ASP A 79 14.37 0.45 -5.59
N ALA A 80 13.26 1.18 -5.59
CA ALA A 80 13.26 2.65 -5.49
C ALA A 80 13.83 3.16 -4.16
N ILE A 81 13.55 2.48 -3.04
CA ILE A 81 14.17 2.76 -1.74
C ILE A 81 15.67 2.41 -1.74
N ALA A 82 16.07 1.35 -2.44
CA ALA A 82 17.47 0.93 -2.52
C ALA A 82 18.31 1.91 -3.37
N GLU A 83 17.74 2.45 -4.45
CA GLU A 83 18.39 3.43 -5.34
C GLU A 83 18.62 4.79 -4.67
N ASP A 84 17.83 5.15 -3.65
CA ASP A 84 18.04 6.37 -2.89
C ASP A 84 19.13 6.18 -1.81
N GLU A 85 20.39 6.38 -2.20
CA GLU A 85 21.55 6.27 -1.31
C GLU A 85 21.65 7.40 -0.27
N THR A 86 20.94 8.52 -0.47
CA THR A 86 21.07 9.69 0.42
C THR A 86 19.95 9.77 1.45
N GLY A 87 18.76 9.28 1.11
CA GLY A 87 17.54 9.49 1.89
C GLY A 87 16.81 10.79 1.58
N GLU A 88 17.36 11.64 0.70
CA GLU A 88 16.80 12.95 0.37
C GLU A 88 15.93 12.93 -0.90
N GLY A 89 15.90 11.80 -1.60
CA GLY A 89 15.15 11.56 -2.82
C GLY A 89 13.86 10.79 -2.56
N PHE A 90 13.77 9.59 -3.13
CA PHE A 90 12.57 8.75 -3.06
C PHE A 90 12.14 8.44 -1.62
N ILE A 91 13.09 8.23 -0.70
CA ILE A 91 12.78 7.93 0.72
C ILE A 91 12.13 9.12 1.40
N TYR A 92 12.65 10.33 1.20
CA TYR A 92 12.03 11.54 1.73
C TYR A 92 10.66 11.79 1.11
N GLU A 93 10.54 11.62 -0.22
CA GLU A 93 9.27 11.74 -0.94
C GLU A 93 8.21 10.74 -0.43
N MET A 94 8.63 9.50 -0.12
CA MET A 94 7.80 8.46 0.49
C MET A 94 7.32 8.87 1.88
N PHE A 95 8.22 9.29 2.78
CA PHE A 95 7.81 9.71 4.12
C PHE A 95 6.93 10.97 4.08
N LEU A 96 7.21 11.91 3.19
CA LEU A 96 6.40 13.12 3.06
C LEU A 96 4.96 12.80 2.68
N ASP A 97 4.76 11.96 1.67
CA ASP A 97 3.44 11.56 1.18
C ASP A 97 2.67 10.77 2.24
N GLU A 98 3.30 9.79 2.89
CA GLU A 98 2.64 8.96 3.90
C GLU A 98 2.39 9.70 5.22
N LEU A 99 3.28 10.62 5.64
CA LEU A 99 3.02 11.47 6.81
C LEU A 99 1.85 12.43 6.54
N ASP A 100 1.75 13.00 5.35
CA ASP A 100 0.61 13.82 4.96
C ASP A 100 -0.68 12.99 4.90
N ASN A 101 -0.63 11.79 4.33
CA ASN A 101 -1.77 10.87 4.22
C ASN A 101 -2.28 10.38 5.58
N HIS A 102 -1.40 10.27 6.58
CA HIS A 102 -1.72 9.92 7.96
C HIS A 102 -1.83 11.14 8.89
N GLU A 103 -2.06 12.32 8.32
CA GLU A 103 -2.38 13.55 9.04
C GLU A 103 -1.33 13.97 10.10
N TYR A 104 -0.05 13.65 9.88
CA TYR A 104 1.04 13.96 10.80
C TYR A 104 1.09 15.44 11.20
N GLY A 105 0.74 16.36 10.29
CA GLY A 105 0.67 17.79 10.59
C GLY A 105 -0.28 18.13 11.76
N TYR A 106 -1.30 17.31 11.99
CA TYR A 106 -2.23 17.43 13.11
C TYR A 106 -1.88 16.50 14.27
N THR A 107 -1.62 15.22 13.99
CA THR A 107 -1.42 14.18 15.02
C THR A 107 -0.05 14.28 15.69
N ARG A 108 0.97 14.74 14.94
CA ARG A 108 2.39 14.69 15.29
C ARG A 108 2.87 13.27 15.64
N ASP A 109 2.16 12.26 15.16
CA ASP A 109 2.41 10.86 15.40
C ASP A 109 2.81 10.16 14.10
N THR A 110 3.96 9.46 14.13
CA THR A 110 4.49 8.73 12.99
C THR A 110 4.06 7.27 12.95
N GLU A 111 3.40 6.74 14.00
CA GLU A 111 3.12 5.31 14.14
C GLU A 111 2.33 4.74 12.96
N ASP A 112 1.25 5.42 12.55
CA ASP A 112 0.42 4.97 11.42
C ASP A 112 1.19 4.94 10.09
N THR A 113 2.01 5.97 9.83
CA THR A 113 2.89 6.02 8.65
C THR A 113 3.91 4.88 8.65
N LEU A 114 4.56 4.63 9.79
CA LEU A 114 5.55 3.57 9.90
C LEU A 114 4.89 2.19 9.73
N TYR A 115 3.71 2.00 10.32
CA TYR A 115 2.93 0.78 10.16
C TYR A 115 2.53 0.55 8.70
N ALA A 116 2.04 1.57 8.00
CA ALA A 116 1.66 1.49 6.58
C ALA A 116 2.85 1.14 5.66
N LEU A 117 4.04 1.65 5.98
CA LEU A 117 5.28 1.36 5.26
C LEU A 117 5.95 0.05 5.68
N GLY A 118 5.44 -0.62 6.73
CA GLY A 118 6.00 -1.88 7.23
C GLY A 118 7.33 -1.69 7.98
N TYR A 119 7.52 -0.54 8.61
CA TYR A 119 8.70 -0.24 9.43
C TYR A 119 8.36 -0.13 10.91
N THR A 120 9.32 -0.51 11.75
CA THR A 120 9.40 -0.08 13.14
C THR A 120 10.19 1.23 13.26
N ALA A 121 9.97 1.98 14.35
CA ALA A 121 10.76 3.17 14.64
C ALA A 121 12.27 2.85 14.72
N ASP A 122 12.64 1.72 15.34
CA ASP A 122 14.04 1.29 15.46
C ASP A 122 14.69 1.00 14.10
N GLU A 123 13.97 0.41 13.15
CA GLU A 123 14.48 0.18 11.79
C GLU A 123 14.73 1.49 11.03
N VAL A 124 13.82 2.47 11.18
CA VAL A 124 13.98 3.78 10.54
C VAL A 124 15.14 4.54 11.17
N LEU A 125 15.22 4.60 12.50
CA LEU A 125 16.28 5.30 13.21
C LEU A 125 17.65 4.62 13.06
N GLY A 126 17.66 3.29 12.92
CA GLY A 126 18.87 2.48 12.71
C GLY A 126 19.45 2.57 11.30
N ASN A 127 18.65 3.00 10.31
CA ASN A 127 19.11 3.19 8.93
C ASN A 127 19.34 4.68 8.62
N PRO A 128 20.59 5.13 8.39
CA PRO A 128 20.89 6.55 8.19
C PRO A 128 20.11 7.23 7.05
N ARG A 129 19.75 6.49 6.00
CA ARG A 129 18.99 7.01 4.85
C ARG A 129 17.51 7.19 5.19
N LEU A 130 16.91 6.18 5.84
CA LEU A 130 15.52 6.26 6.30
C LEU A 130 15.35 7.37 7.34
N LYS A 131 16.25 7.42 8.33
CA LYS A 131 16.29 8.48 9.34
C LYS A 131 16.36 9.87 8.70
N ARG A 132 17.27 10.08 7.75
CA ARG A 132 17.39 11.37 7.07
C ARG A 132 16.11 11.75 6.32
N GLY A 133 15.50 10.78 5.64
CA GLY A 133 14.27 11.02 4.88
C GLY A 133 13.09 11.42 5.76
N ILE A 134 12.86 10.70 6.87
CA ILE A 134 11.76 11.02 7.79
C ILE A 134 11.99 12.34 8.52
N GLU A 135 13.21 12.64 8.98
CA GLU A 135 13.54 13.90 9.65
C GLU A 135 13.31 15.10 8.72
N LYS A 136 13.68 14.95 7.45
CA LYS A 136 13.44 15.97 6.43
C LYS A 136 11.96 16.17 6.16
N ALA A 137 11.18 15.09 6.04
CA ALA A 137 9.73 15.16 5.82
C ALA A 137 9.00 15.81 7.00
N VAL A 138 9.34 15.43 8.24
CA VAL A 138 8.81 16.05 9.47
C VAL A 138 9.15 17.53 9.52
N THR A 139 10.40 17.91 9.25
CA THR A 139 10.83 19.31 9.24
C THR A 139 10.03 20.13 8.25
N GLU A 140 9.78 19.59 7.05
CA GLU A 140 8.95 20.26 6.06
C GLU A 140 7.52 20.45 6.54
N ILE A 141 6.85 19.38 7.00
CA ILE A 141 5.45 19.44 7.41
C ILE A 141 5.26 20.42 8.57
N CYS A 142 6.16 20.40 9.56
CA CYS A 142 6.16 21.34 10.68
C CYS A 142 6.46 22.80 10.27
N GLY A 143 7.11 23.01 9.13
CA GLY A 143 7.40 24.33 8.58
C GLY A 143 6.29 24.92 7.70
N ARG A 144 5.18 24.22 7.50
CA ARG A 144 4.01 24.69 6.74
C ARG A 144 3.06 25.58 7.57
N ASP A 145 3.25 25.59 8.89
CA ASP A 145 2.56 26.44 9.87
C ASP A 145 3.19 27.84 9.96
#